data_AF-A0A4S2H6H3-F1
#
_entry.id   AF-A0A4S2H6H3-F1
#
_cell.length_a   1.000
_cell.length_b   1.000
_cell.length_c   1.000
_cell.angle_alpha   90.00
_cell.angle_beta   90.00
_cell.angle_gamma   90.00
#
_symmetry.space_group_name_H-M   'P 1'
#
loop_
_entity.id
_entity.type
_entity.pdbx_description
1 polymer ?
#
loop_
_entity_poly.entity_id
_entity_poly.type
_entity_poly.pdbx_seq_one_letter_code
_entity_poly.pdbx_strand_id
1 'polypeptide(L)'
;MDLWKLINKLNELSEFFYANGIVDIYTNSKIFEVLIANQFGHQIINGHAYSPDAKDQYGNFYEYKHYKQSSSNHTWTFNDFTDRTIKKLYNVNFVYFVVINDKYDIPEIEKLYIVSGVEVAKYMEISTQNIENKRKMINISAHQIIENMPYTLVETHNIVSWHPVKTEFESVCSIALEEIFLTARKIEEIINVDGILTSNKLWELLVACNLNHRINPEQKKHDAYDINGKTYEYKVSTRPLWIFQDISANVLDSYLNDEKIILAQVDKRTFTIKSIIACHPMAVIELLEKKLIIREKRLPQVRRLTASIGLKDVYKMIAEGDAKWIHRTYL
;
A
#
# COMPACT_ATOMS: atom_id res chain seq x y z
N MET A 1 17.93 -0.66 21.01
CA MET A 1 18.13 0.80 21.20
C MET A 1 18.23 1.54 19.85
N ASP A 2 18.79 0.94 18.81
CA ASP A 2 18.94 1.61 17.50
C ASP A 2 17.70 1.55 16.60
N LEU A 3 16.94 0.44 16.61
CA LEU A 3 15.72 0.31 15.80
C LEU A 3 14.67 1.39 16.09
N TRP A 4 14.37 1.65 17.37
CA TRP A 4 13.41 2.69 17.76
C TRP A 4 13.86 4.10 17.38
N LYS A 5 15.16 4.38 17.41
CA LYS A 5 15.69 5.68 16.94
C LYS A 5 15.43 5.85 15.44
N LEU A 6 15.62 4.79 14.65
CA LEU A 6 15.33 4.81 13.21
C LEU A 6 13.83 4.95 12.92
N ILE A 7 12.96 4.25 13.66
CA ILE A 7 11.50 4.39 13.55
C ILE A 7 11.08 5.83 13.90
N ASN A 8 11.64 6.41 14.96
CA ASN A 8 11.38 7.80 15.33
C ASN A 8 11.87 8.79 14.26
N LYS A 9 13.02 8.51 13.63
CA LYS A 9 13.49 9.31 12.50
C LYS A 9 12.53 9.27 11.31
N LEU A 10 11.94 8.12 10.99
CA LEU A 10 10.87 8.04 9.98
C LEU A 10 9.62 8.85 10.39
N ASN A 11 9.26 8.87 11.67
CA ASN A 11 8.16 9.69 12.17
C ASN A 11 8.44 11.20 11.99
N GLU A 12 9.64 11.67 12.35
CA GLU A 12 10.07 13.05 12.14
C GLU A 12 10.01 13.46 10.66
N LEU A 13 10.48 12.59 9.77
CA LEU A 13 10.42 12.79 8.33
C LEU A 13 8.97 12.82 7.83
N SER A 14 8.08 11.97 8.37
CA SER A 14 6.64 12.00 8.06
C SER A 14 5.99 13.34 8.40
N GLU A 15 6.34 13.93 9.54
CA GLU A 15 5.76 15.22 9.97
C GLU A 15 6.15 16.36 9.03
N PHE A 16 7.36 16.33 8.44
CA PHE A 16 7.75 17.27 7.37
C PHE A 16 6.79 17.20 6.17
N PHE A 17 6.48 16.00 5.70
CA PHE A 17 5.54 15.81 4.58
C PHE A 17 4.11 16.21 4.96
N TYR A 18 3.68 15.88 6.18
CA TYR A 18 2.36 16.25 6.69
C TYR A 18 2.18 17.78 6.77
N ALA A 19 3.19 18.50 7.27
CA ALA A 19 3.19 19.96 7.33
C ALA A 19 3.06 20.62 5.94
N ASN A 20 3.51 19.92 4.89
CA ASN A 20 3.39 20.33 3.50
C ASN A 20 2.19 19.68 2.79
N GLY A 21 1.25 19.14 3.56
CA GLY A 21 -0.03 18.66 3.08
C GLY A 21 0.02 17.27 2.45
N ILE A 22 0.98 16.40 2.78
CA ILE A 22 0.98 15.00 2.35
C ILE A 22 0.77 14.10 3.58
N VAL A 23 -0.42 13.51 3.71
CA VAL A 23 -0.92 13.00 5.00
C VAL A 23 -0.30 11.67 5.45
N ASP A 24 -0.01 10.77 4.52
CA ASP A 24 0.53 9.43 4.79
C ASP A 24 1.39 9.00 3.61
N ILE A 25 2.70 8.91 3.82
CA ILE A 25 3.67 8.57 2.78
C ILE A 25 4.11 7.10 2.83
N TYR A 26 3.79 6.36 3.90
CA TYR A 26 4.35 5.01 4.11
C TYR A 26 3.37 3.88 3.80
N THR A 27 2.11 4.21 3.52
CA THR A 27 1.09 3.23 3.19
C THR A 27 1.01 2.97 1.69
N ASN A 28 0.85 1.71 1.30
CA ASN A 28 0.61 1.25 -0.07
C ASN A 28 1.62 1.83 -1.09
N SER A 29 2.89 1.94 -0.71
CA SER A 29 3.95 2.45 -1.57
C SER A 29 3.81 3.93 -1.97
N LYS A 30 3.02 4.73 -1.23
CA LYS A 30 2.81 6.16 -1.51
C LYS A 30 4.12 6.96 -1.60
N ILE A 31 5.17 6.55 -0.88
CA ILE A 31 6.50 7.19 -0.94
C ILE A 31 7.09 7.21 -2.37
N PHE A 32 6.81 6.19 -3.17
CA PHE A 32 7.28 6.11 -4.54
C PHE A 32 6.52 7.07 -5.46
N GLU A 33 5.25 7.33 -5.19
CA GLU A 33 4.50 8.40 -5.87
C GLU A 33 5.06 9.78 -5.50
N VAL A 34 5.47 9.99 -4.25
CA VAL A 34 6.13 11.23 -3.79
C VAL A 34 7.47 11.40 -4.51
N LEU A 35 8.27 10.34 -4.65
CA LEU A 35 9.50 10.34 -5.45
C LEU A 35 9.22 10.77 -6.89
N ILE A 36 8.23 10.15 -7.54
CA ILE A 36 7.83 10.48 -8.91
C ILE A 36 7.42 11.95 -9.04
N ALA A 37 6.55 12.42 -8.14
CA ALA A 37 6.06 13.79 -8.17
C ALA A 37 7.18 14.82 -7.95
N ASN A 38 8.10 14.56 -7.02
CA ASN A 38 9.25 15.40 -6.75
C ASN A 38 10.21 15.50 -7.95
N GLN A 39 10.36 14.42 -8.74
CA GLN A 39 11.17 14.43 -9.96
C GLN A 39 10.50 15.18 -11.12
N PHE A 40 9.17 15.19 -11.18
CA PHE A 40 8.42 15.87 -12.25
C PHE A 40 7.92 17.27 -11.89
N GLY A 41 8.19 17.77 -10.68
CA GLY A 41 7.67 19.05 -10.22
C GLY A 41 6.15 19.07 -10.07
N HIS A 42 5.56 17.91 -9.76
CA HIS A 42 4.13 17.75 -9.58
C HIS A 42 3.74 17.87 -8.10
N GLN A 43 2.54 18.38 -7.83
CA GLN A 43 1.92 18.38 -6.51
C GLN A 43 1.10 17.10 -6.31
N ILE A 44 1.41 16.33 -5.27
CA ILE A 44 0.63 15.15 -4.86
C ILE A 44 -0.79 15.55 -4.44
N ILE A 45 -1.76 14.73 -4.85
CA ILE A 45 -3.14 14.82 -4.40
C ILE A 45 -3.38 13.77 -3.30
N ASN A 46 -3.83 14.21 -2.13
CA ASN A 46 -4.28 13.28 -1.08
C ASN A 46 -5.64 12.72 -1.48
N GLY A 47 -5.67 11.47 -1.94
CA GLY A 47 -6.93 10.83 -2.29
C GLY A 47 -6.84 9.32 -2.38
N HIS A 48 -7.96 8.72 -2.77
CA HIS A 48 -8.17 7.27 -2.87
C HIS A 48 -8.45 6.89 -4.33
N ALA A 49 -8.94 5.66 -4.58
CA ALA A 49 -9.08 5.00 -5.89
C ALA A 49 -9.79 5.75 -7.04
N TYR A 50 -10.24 7.00 -6.88
CA TYR A 50 -10.91 7.81 -7.90
C TYR A 50 -10.42 9.27 -7.98
N SER A 51 -9.39 9.65 -7.24
CA SER A 51 -8.65 10.89 -7.50
C SER A 51 -7.50 10.62 -8.47
N PRO A 52 -7.06 11.61 -9.25
CA PRO A 52 -5.73 11.57 -9.85
C PRO A 52 -4.66 11.52 -8.75
N ASP A 53 -3.46 11.07 -9.10
CA ASP A 53 -2.35 10.94 -8.15
C ASP A 53 -1.63 12.27 -7.92
N ALA A 54 -1.55 13.11 -8.96
CA ALA A 54 -0.89 14.40 -8.90
C ALA A 54 -1.45 15.43 -9.89
N LYS A 55 -1.01 16.68 -9.75
CA LYS A 55 -1.24 17.77 -10.71
C LYS A 55 0.01 18.63 -10.90
N ASP A 56 0.14 19.27 -12.05
CA ASP A 56 1.19 20.27 -12.27
C ASP A 56 0.73 21.70 -11.88
N GLN A 57 1.63 22.68 -12.04
CA GLN A 57 1.36 24.09 -11.80
C GLN A 57 0.29 24.71 -12.72
N TYR A 58 -0.02 24.08 -13.85
CA TYR A 58 -1.04 24.52 -14.80
C TYR A 58 -2.41 23.89 -14.51
N GLY A 59 -2.49 23.00 -13.52
CA GLY A 59 -3.72 22.31 -13.13
C GLY A 59 -4.01 21.05 -13.96
N ASN A 60 -3.06 20.58 -14.78
CA ASN A 60 -3.23 19.32 -15.49
C ASN A 60 -3.10 18.15 -14.50
N PHE A 61 -3.94 17.13 -14.65
CA PHE A 61 -3.94 15.95 -13.78
C PHE A 61 -3.11 14.81 -14.36
N TYR A 62 -2.47 14.06 -13.47
CA TYR A 62 -1.62 12.92 -13.81
C TYR A 62 -2.01 11.69 -12.98
N GLU A 63 -1.94 10.52 -13.62
CA GLU A 63 -2.06 9.22 -12.97
C GLU A 63 -0.69 8.54 -12.98
N TYR A 64 -0.30 7.97 -11.86
CA TYR A 64 0.90 7.16 -11.75
C TYR A 64 0.52 5.69 -11.66
N LYS A 65 1.25 4.87 -12.39
CA LYS A 65 1.35 3.44 -12.15
C LYS A 65 2.82 3.11 -12.08
N HIS A 66 3.22 2.37 -11.06
CA HIS A 66 4.61 1.99 -10.92
C HIS A 66 4.76 0.53 -10.50
N TYR A 67 5.89 -0.07 -10.86
CA TYR A 67 6.41 -1.28 -10.24
C TYR A 67 7.90 -1.11 -9.95
N LYS A 68 8.43 -1.90 -9.02
CA LYS A 68 9.86 -1.90 -8.66
C LYS A 68 10.57 -3.03 -9.39
N GLN A 69 11.83 -2.86 -9.77
CA GLN A 69 12.64 -3.91 -10.39
C GLN A 69 12.72 -5.17 -9.52
N SER A 70 12.77 -5.01 -8.19
CA SER A 70 12.72 -6.13 -7.24
C SER A 70 11.38 -6.89 -7.20
N SER A 71 10.31 -6.34 -7.80
CA SER A 71 8.98 -6.97 -7.77
C SER A 71 8.94 -8.22 -8.64
N SER A 72 8.18 -9.22 -8.22
CA SER A 72 7.99 -10.45 -9.01
C SER A 72 7.07 -10.26 -10.23
N ASN A 73 6.29 -9.17 -10.26
CA ASN A 73 5.41 -8.82 -11.36
C ASN A 73 5.85 -7.48 -11.97
N HIS A 74 6.24 -7.52 -13.25
CA HIS A 74 6.66 -6.34 -14.03
C HIS A 74 5.54 -5.84 -14.95
N THR A 75 4.38 -5.61 -14.34
CA THR A 75 3.22 -5.01 -15.00
C THR A 75 2.60 -3.95 -14.11
N TRP A 76 1.85 -3.04 -14.72
CA TRP A 76 1.15 -1.98 -14.03
C TRP A 76 -0.31 -2.36 -13.81
N THR A 77 -0.70 -2.48 -12.55
CA THR A 77 -2.03 -2.93 -12.16
C THR A 77 -3.01 -1.78 -12.03
N PHE A 78 -4.12 -1.85 -12.76
CA PHE A 78 -5.33 -1.11 -12.45
C PHE A 78 -6.23 -1.99 -11.59
N ASN A 79 -6.41 -1.60 -10.32
CA ASN A 79 -7.17 -2.36 -9.33
C ASN A 79 -8.70 -2.27 -9.50
N ASP A 80 -9.17 -1.50 -10.48
CA ASP A 80 -10.59 -1.33 -10.82
C ASP A 80 -10.74 -0.78 -12.23
N PHE A 81 -11.26 -1.56 -13.19
CA PHE A 81 -11.60 -1.09 -14.55
C PHE A 81 -13.07 -0.68 -14.71
N THR A 82 -13.77 -0.30 -13.64
CA THR A 82 -15.14 0.23 -13.79
C THR A 82 -15.23 1.44 -14.71
N ASP A 83 -16.43 1.67 -15.25
CA ASP A 83 -16.78 2.86 -16.04
C ASP A 83 -16.37 4.16 -15.32
N ARG A 84 -16.38 4.18 -13.98
CA ARG A 84 -15.91 5.33 -13.21
C ARG A 84 -14.40 5.55 -13.34
N THR A 85 -13.59 4.50 -13.25
CA THR A 85 -12.14 4.59 -13.45
C THR A 85 -11.82 4.99 -14.89
N ILE A 86 -12.46 4.35 -15.86
CA ILE A 86 -12.28 4.66 -17.28
C ILE A 86 -12.65 6.12 -17.57
N LYS A 87 -13.81 6.59 -17.07
CA LYS A 87 -14.23 7.99 -17.21
C LYS A 87 -13.26 8.97 -16.54
N LYS A 88 -12.61 8.60 -15.44
CA LYS A 88 -11.57 9.42 -14.80
C LYS A 88 -10.39 9.64 -15.76
N LEU A 89 -9.94 8.58 -16.44
CA LEU A 89 -8.77 8.62 -17.31
C LEU A 89 -8.94 9.59 -18.48
N TYR A 90 -10.16 9.76 -19.02
CA TYR A 90 -10.43 10.79 -20.03
C TYR A 90 -10.16 12.24 -19.56
N ASN A 91 -10.09 12.48 -18.25
CA ASN A 91 -9.79 13.80 -17.66
C ASN A 91 -8.35 13.91 -17.13
N VAL A 92 -7.53 12.88 -17.35
CA VAL A 92 -6.11 12.87 -16.99
C VAL A 92 -5.30 13.24 -18.24
N ASN A 93 -4.32 14.13 -18.07
CA ASN A 93 -3.44 14.55 -19.15
C ASN A 93 -2.59 13.35 -19.61
N PHE A 94 -1.81 12.78 -18.68
CA PHE A 94 -1.01 11.60 -18.94
C PHE A 94 -1.09 10.59 -17.80
N VAL A 95 -1.06 9.31 -18.19
CA VAL A 95 -0.73 8.19 -17.32
C VAL A 95 0.74 7.90 -17.47
N TYR A 96 1.47 7.96 -16.36
CA TYR A 96 2.88 7.62 -16.28
C TYR A 96 3.03 6.19 -15.80
N PHE A 97 3.51 5.33 -16.69
CA PHE A 97 3.86 3.94 -16.39
C PHE A 97 5.36 3.88 -16.06
N VAL A 98 5.63 3.90 -14.77
CA VAL A 98 6.96 4.09 -14.18
C VAL A 98 7.60 2.76 -13.80
N VAL A 99 8.84 2.56 -14.20
CA VAL A 99 9.72 1.49 -13.70
C VAL A 99 10.68 2.11 -12.70
N ILE A 100 10.66 1.62 -11.47
CA ILE A 100 11.53 2.09 -10.40
C ILE A 100 12.66 1.09 -10.18
N ASN A 101 13.90 1.55 -10.29
CA ASN A 101 15.05 0.76 -9.88
C ASN A 101 15.31 0.98 -8.39
N ASP A 102 14.97 -0.02 -7.59
CA ASP A 102 15.12 -0.04 -6.13
C ASP A 102 16.29 -0.90 -5.65
N LYS A 103 17.21 -1.27 -6.55
CA LYS A 103 18.44 -2.01 -6.20
C LYS A 103 19.46 -1.14 -5.47
N TYR A 104 19.40 0.18 -5.68
CA TYR A 104 20.27 1.15 -5.00
C TYR A 104 19.67 1.63 -3.68
N ASP A 105 20.51 2.24 -2.84
CA ASP A 105 20.10 2.79 -1.53
C ASP A 105 18.96 3.79 -1.65
N ILE A 106 18.99 4.56 -2.73
CA ILE A 106 18.00 5.55 -3.08
C ILE A 106 17.38 5.08 -4.41
N PRO A 107 16.07 4.75 -4.43
CA PRO A 107 15.39 4.36 -5.65
C PRO A 107 15.34 5.49 -6.69
N GLU A 108 15.41 5.12 -7.96
CA GLU A 108 15.36 6.05 -9.09
C GLU A 108 14.37 5.57 -10.16
N ILE A 109 13.81 6.49 -10.95
CA ILE A 109 13.02 6.11 -12.12
C ILE A 109 13.97 5.66 -13.23
N GLU A 110 13.88 4.39 -13.60
CA GLU A 110 14.69 3.78 -14.66
C GLU A 110 14.07 3.99 -16.03
N LYS A 111 12.75 3.84 -16.12
CA LYS A 111 12.03 3.86 -17.39
C LYS A 111 10.64 4.43 -17.19
N LEU A 112 10.17 5.20 -18.16
CA LEU A 112 8.87 5.85 -18.12
C LEU A 112 8.19 5.73 -19.48
N TYR A 113 7.02 5.09 -19.53
CA TYR A 113 6.12 5.22 -20.68
C TYR A 113 5.05 6.25 -20.36
N ILE A 114 4.94 7.24 -21.24
CA ILE A 114 3.97 8.32 -21.15
C ILE A 114 2.90 8.07 -22.17
N VAL A 115 1.67 7.90 -21.69
CA VAL A 115 0.50 7.65 -22.54
C VAL A 115 -0.58 8.64 -22.13
N SER A 116 -1.28 9.25 -23.09
CA SER A 116 -2.37 10.17 -22.73
C SER A 116 -3.48 9.42 -21.98
N GLY A 117 -4.16 10.10 -21.05
CA GLY A 117 -5.26 9.48 -20.30
C GLY A 117 -6.37 8.94 -21.20
N VAL A 118 -6.64 9.63 -22.31
CA VAL A 118 -7.60 9.23 -23.36
C VAL A 118 -7.23 7.88 -23.99
N GLU A 119 -5.97 7.68 -24.34
CA GLU A 119 -5.54 6.42 -24.99
C GLU A 119 -5.58 5.24 -24.02
N VAL A 120 -5.21 5.45 -22.75
CA VAL A 120 -5.37 4.41 -21.72
C VAL A 120 -6.84 4.08 -21.48
N ALA A 121 -7.72 5.08 -21.48
CA ALA A 121 -9.16 4.87 -21.31
C ALA A 121 -9.74 3.99 -22.43
N LYS A 122 -9.46 4.34 -23.69
CA LYS A 122 -9.89 3.54 -24.86
C LYS A 122 -9.35 2.12 -24.82
N TYR A 123 -8.06 1.97 -24.49
CA TYR A 123 -7.44 0.65 -24.35
C TYR A 123 -8.16 -0.18 -23.28
N MET A 124 -8.46 0.40 -22.12
CA MET A 124 -9.19 -0.28 -21.05
C MET A 124 -10.63 -0.64 -21.48
N GLU A 125 -11.35 0.23 -22.18
CA GLU A 125 -12.70 -0.04 -22.69
C GLU A 125 -12.76 -1.26 -23.62
N ILE A 126 -11.72 -1.47 -24.42
CA ILE A 126 -11.62 -2.60 -25.35
C ILE A 126 -11.10 -3.86 -24.64
N SER A 127 -9.96 -3.74 -23.96
CA SER A 127 -9.26 -4.88 -23.37
C SER A 127 -10.02 -5.54 -22.23
N THR A 128 -10.94 -4.83 -21.58
CA THR A 128 -11.68 -5.33 -20.41
C THR A 128 -13.02 -5.99 -20.73
N GLN A 129 -13.50 -5.93 -21.97
CA GLN A 129 -14.82 -6.46 -22.37
C GLN A 129 -14.97 -7.96 -22.08
N ASN A 130 -13.89 -8.72 -22.25
CA ASN A 130 -13.86 -10.17 -22.09
C ASN A 130 -13.12 -10.60 -20.80
N ILE A 131 -12.75 -9.66 -19.93
CA ILE A 131 -12.05 -10.01 -18.69
C ILE A 131 -13.06 -10.47 -17.64
N GLU A 132 -13.08 -11.78 -17.41
CA GLU A 132 -13.86 -12.39 -16.35
C GLU A 132 -13.03 -12.51 -15.06
N ASN A 133 -12.89 -11.39 -14.35
CA ASN A 133 -12.44 -11.45 -12.95
C ASN A 133 -13.32 -10.60 -12.03
N LYS A 134 -13.64 -11.15 -10.86
CA LYS A 134 -14.56 -10.51 -9.90
C LYS A 134 -14.04 -9.16 -9.41
N ARG A 135 -12.71 -9.02 -9.24
CA ARG A 135 -12.06 -7.78 -8.77
C ARG A 135 -12.11 -6.63 -9.77
N LYS A 136 -12.40 -6.90 -11.04
CA LYS A 136 -12.25 -5.97 -12.16
C LYS A 136 -10.84 -5.38 -12.23
N MET A 137 -9.84 -6.23 -12.10
CA MET A 137 -8.43 -5.85 -12.19
C MET A 137 -7.87 -6.12 -13.60
N ILE A 138 -7.03 -5.24 -14.11
CA ILE A 138 -6.25 -5.48 -15.34
C ILE A 138 -4.79 -5.13 -15.09
N ASN A 139 -3.89 -5.96 -15.61
CA ASN A 139 -2.47 -5.69 -15.66
C ASN A 139 -2.10 -5.24 -17.07
N ILE A 140 -1.39 -4.12 -17.17
CA ILE A 140 -0.85 -3.60 -18.42
C ILE A 140 0.65 -3.79 -18.40
N SER A 141 1.19 -4.52 -19.37
CA SER A 141 2.63 -4.74 -19.58
C SER A 141 3.22 -3.71 -20.53
N ALA A 142 4.55 -3.57 -20.52
CA ALA A 142 5.26 -2.73 -21.48
C ALA A 142 4.96 -3.14 -22.93
N HIS A 143 4.90 -4.45 -23.22
CA HIS A 143 4.56 -4.96 -24.54
C HIS A 143 3.17 -4.52 -25.00
N GLN A 144 2.17 -4.60 -24.12
CA GLN A 144 0.82 -4.12 -24.42
C GLN A 144 0.79 -2.61 -24.69
N ILE A 145 1.58 -1.81 -23.97
CA ILE A 145 1.71 -0.37 -24.26
C ILE A 145 2.27 -0.16 -25.66
N ILE A 146 3.39 -0.83 -25.98
CA ILE A 146 4.13 -0.67 -27.23
C ILE A 146 3.26 -1.02 -28.44
N GLU A 147 2.46 -2.08 -28.35
CA GLU A 147 1.67 -2.57 -29.48
C GLU A 147 0.32 -1.88 -29.65
N ASN A 148 -0.28 -1.37 -28.56
CA ASN A 148 -1.70 -1.00 -28.57
C ASN A 148 -1.98 0.48 -28.30
N MET A 149 -0.99 1.27 -27.87
CA MET A 149 -1.20 2.67 -27.51
C MET A 149 -0.09 3.56 -28.07
N PRO A 150 -0.41 4.78 -28.54
CA PRO A 150 0.61 5.80 -28.76
C PRO A 150 1.31 6.14 -27.44
N TYR A 151 2.64 6.10 -27.43
CA TYR A 151 3.43 6.37 -26.22
C TYR A 151 4.69 7.18 -26.54
N THR A 152 5.17 7.89 -25.52
CA THR A 152 6.54 8.40 -25.47
C THR A 152 7.31 7.59 -24.46
N LEU A 153 8.47 7.06 -24.86
CA LEU A 153 9.38 6.36 -23.96
C LEU A 153 10.51 7.30 -23.53
N VAL A 154 10.76 7.34 -22.22
CA VAL A 154 11.87 8.08 -21.62
C VAL A 154 12.69 7.13 -20.74
N GLU A 155 14.00 7.12 -20.93
CA GLU A 155 14.96 6.34 -20.13
C GLU A 155 15.69 7.25 -19.12
N THR A 156 16.26 6.67 -18.06
CA THR A 156 16.83 7.36 -16.88
C THR A 156 17.61 8.63 -17.19
N HIS A 157 18.52 8.59 -18.17
CA HIS A 157 19.41 9.70 -18.49
C HIS A 157 18.67 10.97 -18.99
N ASN A 158 17.42 10.81 -19.47
CA ASN A 158 16.58 11.89 -19.96
C ASN A 158 15.56 12.39 -18.93
N ILE A 159 15.40 11.72 -17.78
CA ILE A 159 14.37 12.06 -16.79
C ILE A 159 14.83 13.19 -15.87
N VAL A 160 16.13 13.21 -15.53
CA VAL A 160 16.74 14.20 -14.62
C VAL A 160 16.61 15.64 -15.15
N SER A 161 16.38 15.83 -16.45
CA SER A 161 16.27 17.14 -17.10
C SER A 161 14.86 17.72 -17.17
N TRP A 162 13.83 17.00 -16.70
CA TRP A 162 12.43 17.42 -16.88
C TRP A 162 11.99 18.51 -15.89
N HIS A 163 12.60 18.53 -14.71
CA HIS A 163 12.39 19.58 -13.72
C HIS A 163 13.73 20.07 -13.15
N PRO A 164 14.56 20.76 -13.97
CA PRO A 164 15.92 21.12 -13.59
C PRO A 164 15.95 22.27 -12.57
N VAL A 165 14.89 23.08 -12.50
CA VAL A 165 14.75 24.19 -11.55
C VAL A 165 13.78 23.78 -10.46
N LYS A 166 14.32 23.18 -9.39
CA LYS A 166 13.55 22.85 -8.20
C LYS A 166 13.26 24.10 -7.39
N THR A 167 12.05 24.16 -6.83
CA THR A 167 11.71 25.04 -5.73
C THR A 167 12.51 24.67 -4.48
N GLU A 168 12.53 25.58 -3.50
CA GLU A 168 13.13 25.30 -2.20
C GLU A 168 12.50 24.05 -1.54
N PHE A 169 11.16 23.96 -1.59
CA PHE A 169 10.44 22.80 -1.04
C PHE A 169 10.83 21.49 -1.72
N GLU A 170 10.91 21.44 -3.05
CA GLU A 170 11.31 20.23 -3.80
C GLU A 170 12.76 19.83 -3.52
N SER A 171 13.62 20.82 -3.29
CA SER A 171 15.02 20.56 -2.90
C SER A 171 15.08 19.90 -1.53
N VAL A 172 14.34 20.44 -0.54
CA VAL A 172 14.25 19.84 0.81
C VAL A 172 13.54 18.49 0.77
N CYS A 173 12.49 18.34 -0.04
CA CYS A 173 11.78 17.07 -0.25
C CYS A 173 12.72 16.00 -0.81
N SER A 174 13.63 16.35 -1.71
CA SER A 174 14.63 15.42 -2.25
C SER A 174 15.53 14.88 -1.14
N ILE A 175 16.05 15.76 -0.28
CA ILE A 175 16.88 15.37 0.88
C ILE A 175 16.08 14.47 1.85
N ALA A 176 14.84 14.85 2.15
CA ALA A 176 13.98 14.08 3.04
C ALA A 176 13.67 12.68 2.47
N LEU A 177 13.45 12.56 1.16
CA LEU A 177 13.25 11.27 0.50
C LEU A 177 14.51 10.38 0.62
N GLU A 178 15.69 10.94 0.35
CA GLU A 178 16.96 10.21 0.53
C GLU A 178 17.13 9.71 1.97
N GLU A 179 16.88 10.58 2.96
CA GLU A 179 16.93 10.20 4.38
C GLU A 179 15.92 9.09 4.72
N ILE A 180 14.71 9.13 4.15
CA ILE A 180 13.69 8.08 4.34
C ILE A 180 14.21 6.74 3.81
N PHE A 181 14.69 6.69 2.56
CA PHE A 181 15.12 5.43 1.95
C PHE A 181 16.33 4.84 2.67
N LEU A 182 17.31 5.68 3.02
CA LEU A 182 18.48 5.26 3.80
C LEU A 182 18.10 4.78 5.22
N THR A 183 17.16 5.46 5.88
CA THR A 183 16.68 5.05 7.21
C THR A 183 15.92 3.74 7.12
N ALA A 184 15.07 3.57 6.10
CA ALA A 184 14.34 2.34 5.87
C ALA A 184 15.28 1.17 5.63
N ARG A 185 16.30 1.30 4.78
CA ARG A 185 17.31 0.25 4.56
C ARG A 185 18.00 -0.18 5.84
N LYS A 186 18.43 0.76 6.68
CA LYS A 186 19.03 0.43 7.98
C LYS A 186 18.08 -0.36 8.88
N ILE A 187 16.79 -0.04 8.85
CA ILE A 187 15.77 -0.83 9.57
C ILE A 187 15.68 -2.23 8.98
N GLU A 188 15.55 -2.34 7.65
CA GLU A 188 15.45 -3.60 6.90
C GLU A 188 16.64 -4.53 7.18
N GLU A 189 17.86 -3.99 7.22
CA GLU A 189 19.08 -4.69 7.61
C GLU A 189 19.03 -5.23 9.06
N ILE A 190 18.57 -4.41 10.01
CA ILE A 190 18.47 -4.79 11.42
C ILE A 190 17.46 -5.94 11.62
N ILE A 191 16.34 -5.91 10.90
CA ILE A 191 15.26 -6.88 11.05
C ILE A 191 15.34 -8.05 10.06
N ASN A 192 16.24 -7.96 9.07
CA ASN A 192 16.41 -8.90 7.97
C ASN A 192 15.11 -9.15 7.18
N VAL A 193 14.42 -8.05 6.83
CA VAL A 193 13.19 -8.05 6.02
C VAL A 193 13.21 -6.84 5.10
N ASP A 194 13.07 -7.08 3.80
CA ASP A 194 13.01 -6.03 2.79
C ASP A 194 11.59 -5.49 2.60
N GLY A 195 11.48 -4.25 2.10
CA GLY A 195 10.24 -3.67 1.61
C GLY A 195 9.33 -3.07 2.70
N ILE A 196 9.87 -2.55 3.81
CA ILE A 196 9.04 -1.99 4.90
C ILE A 196 8.21 -0.77 4.46
N LEU A 197 8.62 -0.08 3.38
CA LEU A 197 7.91 1.04 2.77
C LEU A 197 6.84 0.61 1.74
N THR A 198 6.51 -0.69 1.69
CA THR A 198 5.49 -1.27 0.81
C THR A 198 4.27 -1.70 1.64
N SER A 199 3.07 -1.60 1.07
CA SER A 199 1.82 -2.06 1.71
C SER A 199 1.58 -1.43 3.10
N ASN A 200 1.41 -2.22 4.16
CA ASN A 200 1.32 -1.73 5.55
C ASN A 200 2.49 -2.22 6.42
N LYS A 201 3.60 -2.64 5.80
CA LYS A 201 4.67 -3.40 6.46
C LYS A 201 5.36 -2.61 7.58
N LEU A 202 5.58 -1.30 7.41
CA LEU A 202 6.09 -0.43 8.47
C LEU A 202 5.17 -0.43 9.72
N TRP A 203 3.86 -0.46 9.52
CA TRP A 203 2.91 -0.46 10.63
C TRP A 203 2.83 -1.84 11.30
N GLU A 204 2.98 -2.92 10.53
CA GLU A 204 3.14 -4.27 11.07
C GLU A 204 4.42 -4.40 11.91
N LEU A 205 5.53 -3.81 11.45
CA LEU A 205 6.77 -3.72 12.21
C LEU A 205 6.55 -3.01 13.55
N LEU A 206 5.88 -1.85 13.55
CA LEU A 206 5.57 -1.11 14.77
C LEU A 206 4.81 -1.98 15.77
N VAL A 207 3.78 -2.71 15.31
CA VAL A 207 3.00 -3.64 16.13
C VAL A 207 3.86 -4.81 16.62
N ALA A 208 4.69 -5.39 15.76
CA ALA A 208 5.57 -6.50 16.11
C ALA A 208 6.59 -6.11 17.19
N CYS A 209 7.18 -4.91 17.10
CA CYS A 209 8.06 -4.39 18.14
C CYS A 209 7.36 -4.32 19.50
N ASN A 210 6.08 -3.94 19.56
CA ASN A 210 5.31 -3.89 20.82
C ASN A 210 5.02 -5.28 21.39
N LEU A 211 4.86 -6.29 20.52
CA LEU A 211 4.55 -7.67 20.89
C LEU A 211 5.78 -8.57 21.07
N ASN A 212 6.99 -8.04 20.87
CA ASN A 212 8.23 -8.83 20.77
C ASN A 212 8.16 -9.92 19.69
N HIS A 213 7.46 -9.63 18.59
CA HIS A 213 7.42 -10.49 17.41
C HIS A 213 8.46 -10.04 16.38
N ARG A 214 8.74 -10.90 15.41
CA ARG A 214 9.50 -10.59 14.19
C ARG A 214 8.57 -10.66 13.00
N ILE A 215 8.63 -9.66 12.12
CA ILE A 215 7.85 -9.67 10.88
C ILE A 215 8.50 -10.58 9.84
N ASN A 216 7.70 -11.11 8.93
CA ASN A 216 8.16 -11.82 7.74
C ASN A 216 8.14 -10.91 6.50
N PRO A 217 8.97 -11.22 5.48
CA PRO A 217 8.83 -10.67 4.14
C PRO A 217 7.45 -11.01 3.53
N GLU A 218 6.98 -10.19 2.59
CA GLU A 218 5.67 -10.36 1.94
C GLU A 218 5.48 -11.71 1.22
N GLN A 219 6.57 -12.44 0.92
CA GLN A 219 6.52 -13.71 0.20
C GLN A 219 6.23 -14.94 1.09
N LYS A 220 6.08 -14.77 2.42
CA LYS A 220 5.76 -15.87 3.35
C LYS A 220 4.27 -15.88 3.71
N LYS A 221 3.80 -17.04 4.18
CA LYS A 221 2.38 -17.33 4.43
C LYS A 221 1.75 -16.53 5.60
N HIS A 222 2.56 -16.05 6.55
CA HIS A 222 2.10 -15.37 7.77
C HIS A 222 2.90 -14.08 8.01
N ASP A 223 2.26 -13.07 8.60
CA ASP A 223 2.85 -11.73 8.74
C ASP A 223 3.98 -11.66 9.78
N ALA A 224 3.87 -12.38 10.89
CA ALA A 224 4.84 -12.32 11.99
C ALA A 224 4.99 -13.65 12.74
N TYR A 225 6.05 -13.75 13.54
CA TYR A 225 6.29 -14.88 14.45
C TYR A 225 6.96 -14.45 15.76
N ASP A 226 6.74 -15.20 16.84
CA ASP A 226 7.41 -14.97 18.13
C ASP A 226 8.71 -15.78 18.28
N ILE A 227 9.38 -15.63 19.42
CA ILE A 227 10.63 -16.35 19.73
C ILE A 227 10.48 -17.88 19.77
N ASN A 228 9.27 -18.39 19.98
CA ASN A 228 8.96 -19.81 20.00
C ASN A 228 8.55 -20.34 18.61
N GLY A 229 8.55 -19.48 17.59
CA GLY A 229 8.16 -19.84 16.22
C GLY A 229 6.65 -19.91 16.01
N LYS A 230 5.82 -19.45 16.96
CA LYS A 230 4.38 -19.32 16.73
C LYS A 230 4.11 -18.20 15.74
N THR A 231 3.19 -18.40 14.81
CA THR A 231 2.90 -17.44 13.74
C THR A 231 1.65 -16.62 14.03
N TYR A 232 1.60 -15.44 13.43
CA TYR A 232 0.53 -14.46 13.62
C TYR A 232 0.19 -13.76 12.30
N GLU A 233 -1.10 -13.59 12.05
CA GLU A 233 -1.64 -12.75 10.98
C GLU A 233 -1.96 -11.37 11.54
N TYR A 234 -1.56 -10.30 10.84
CA TYR A 234 -1.80 -8.93 11.28
C TYR A 234 -2.87 -8.26 10.42
N LYS A 235 -3.70 -7.46 11.08
CA LYS A 235 -4.56 -6.47 10.43
C LYS A 235 -4.40 -5.14 11.13
N VAL A 236 -3.87 -4.17 10.40
CA VAL A 236 -3.61 -2.83 10.90
C VAL A 236 -4.64 -1.85 10.34
N SER A 237 -5.17 -0.97 11.18
CA SER A 237 -6.15 0.05 10.78
C SER A 237 -5.93 1.36 11.54
N THR A 238 -6.32 2.49 10.94
CA THR A 238 -6.38 3.80 11.65
C THR A 238 -7.67 3.99 12.42
N ARG A 239 -8.69 3.19 12.09
CA ARG A 239 -10.01 3.20 12.72
C ARG A 239 -10.21 1.89 13.48
N PRO A 240 -11.14 1.83 14.44
CA PRO A 240 -11.44 0.60 15.15
C PRO A 240 -12.36 -0.31 14.31
N LEU A 241 -11.93 -0.57 13.08
CA LEU A 241 -12.56 -1.35 12.04
C LEU A 241 -11.46 -1.95 11.16
N TRP A 242 -11.36 -3.27 11.14
CA TRP A 242 -10.35 -4.02 10.40
C TRP A 242 -11.00 -4.69 9.20
N ILE A 243 -10.45 -4.46 8.01
CA ILE A 243 -11.01 -4.95 6.75
C ILE A 243 -10.21 -6.17 6.32
N PHE A 244 -10.93 -7.26 6.09
CA PHE A 244 -10.44 -8.47 5.45
C PHE A 244 -10.88 -8.44 4.01
N GLN A 245 -9.94 -8.66 3.10
CA GLN A 245 -10.16 -8.60 1.67
C GLN A 245 -9.79 -9.93 1.04
N ASP A 246 -10.43 -10.26 -0.08
CA ASP A 246 -10.16 -11.46 -0.86
C ASP A 246 -10.32 -12.76 -0.07
N ILE A 247 -11.30 -12.76 0.83
CA ILE A 247 -11.60 -13.89 1.69
C ILE A 247 -12.05 -15.05 0.81
N SER A 248 -11.20 -16.08 0.73
CA SER A 248 -11.47 -17.36 0.06
C SER A 248 -11.30 -18.48 1.08
N ALA A 249 -11.78 -19.70 0.77
CA ALA A 249 -11.58 -20.86 1.63
C ALA A 249 -10.09 -21.04 2.00
N ASN A 250 -9.20 -20.98 1.01
CA ASN A 250 -7.75 -21.09 1.25
C ASN A 250 -7.19 -20.01 2.18
N VAL A 251 -7.71 -18.77 2.11
CA VAL A 251 -7.29 -17.68 3.02
C VAL A 251 -7.79 -17.96 4.44
N LEU A 252 -9.05 -18.37 4.59
CA LEU A 252 -9.60 -18.72 5.91
C LEU A 252 -8.86 -19.93 6.52
N ASP A 253 -8.60 -20.97 5.73
CA ASP A 253 -7.82 -22.14 6.16
C ASP A 253 -6.38 -21.76 6.55
N SER A 254 -5.81 -20.74 5.91
CA SER A 254 -4.47 -20.27 6.24
C SER A 254 -4.41 -19.67 7.65
N TYR A 255 -5.45 -18.94 8.07
CA TYR A 255 -5.57 -18.33 9.40
C TYR A 255 -5.61 -19.35 10.53
N LEU A 256 -6.10 -20.57 10.26
CA LEU A 256 -6.12 -21.65 11.26
C LEU A 256 -4.73 -22.11 11.68
N ASN A 257 -3.70 -21.81 10.90
CA ASN A 257 -2.32 -22.18 11.23
C ASN A 257 -1.65 -21.16 12.16
N ASP A 258 -2.26 -19.98 12.36
CA ASP A 258 -1.74 -18.95 13.24
C ASP A 258 -2.17 -19.15 14.69
N GLU A 259 -1.31 -18.75 15.63
CA GLU A 259 -1.64 -18.79 17.06
C GLU A 259 -2.75 -17.78 17.39
N LYS A 260 -2.66 -16.57 16.81
CA LYS A 260 -3.66 -15.51 16.92
C LYS A 260 -3.70 -14.66 15.65
N ILE A 261 -4.88 -14.08 15.42
CA ILE A 261 -5.05 -12.95 14.50
C ILE A 261 -4.95 -11.67 15.31
N ILE A 262 -4.00 -10.80 14.96
CA ILE A 262 -3.73 -9.55 15.66
C ILE A 262 -4.44 -8.40 14.96
N LEU A 263 -5.40 -7.78 15.66
CA LEU A 263 -6.10 -6.59 15.21
C LEU A 263 -5.48 -5.37 15.91
N ALA A 264 -4.73 -4.56 15.15
CA ALA A 264 -4.06 -3.39 15.68
C ALA A 264 -4.68 -2.10 15.14
N GLN A 265 -4.98 -1.18 16.05
CA GLN A 265 -5.31 0.20 15.69
C GLN A 265 -4.07 1.06 15.89
N VAL A 266 -3.65 1.80 14.86
CA VAL A 266 -2.50 2.70 14.89
C VAL A 266 -2.89 4.14 14.58
N ASP A 267 -2.12 5.08 15.10
CA ASP A 267 -2.04 6.44 14.61
C ASP A 267 -0.84 6.54 13.66
N LYS A 268 -1.12 6.61 12.35
CA LYS A 268 -0.07 6.71 11.33
C LYS A 268 0.63 8.06 11.35
N ARG A 269 0.01 9.09 11.93
CA ARG A 269 0.62 10.42 12.06
C ARG A 269 1.66 10.41 13.18
N THR A 270 1.28 9.93 14.36
CA THR A 270 2.17 10.00 15.53
C THR A 270 3.00 8.73 15.73
N PHE A 271 2.90 7.76 14.83
CA PHE A 271 3.58 6.45 14.92
C PHE A 271 3.25 5.72 16.24
N THR A 272 2.01 5.86 16.72
CA THR A 272 1.58 5.25 17.97
C THR A 272 0.60 4.11 17.75
N ILE A 273 0.69 3.07 18.56
CA ILE A 273 -0.32 2.01 18.59
C ILE A 273 -1.42 2.45 19.56
N LYS A 274 -2.65 2.61 19.08
CA LYS A 274 -3.80 2.96 19.91
C LYS A 274 -4.28 1.76 20.71
N SER A 275 -4.37 0.59 20.08
CA SER A 275 -4.81 -0.63 20.75
C SER A 275 -4.42 -1.87 19.97
N ILE A 276 -4.25 -2.99 20.67
CA ILE A 276 -4.00 -4.30 20.06
C ILE A 276 -4.96 -5.31 20.68
N ILE A 277 -5.56 -6.14 19.83
CA ILE A 277 -6.43 -7.25 20.24
C ILE A 277 -5.86 -8.53 19.64
N ALA A 278 -5.64 -9.54 20.48
CA ALA A 278 -5.38 -10.90 20.04
C ALA A 278 -6.70 -11.67 19.95
N CYS A 279 -7.01 -12.18 18.77
CA CYS A 279 -8.22 -12.97 18.51
C CYS A 279 -7.86 -14.43 18.22
N HIS A 280 -8.69 -15.35 18.70
CA HIS A 280 -8.62 -16.75 18.31
C HIS A 280 -8.98 -16.90 16.82
N PRO A 281 -8.18 -17.61 16.00
CA PRO A 281 -8.43 -17.71 14.56
C PRO A 281 -9.82 -18.26 14.21
N MET A 282 -10.28 -19.34 14.87
CA MET A 282 -11.61 -19.91 14.65
C MET A 282 -12.73 -18.87 14.79
N ALA A 283 -12.72 -18.07 15.85
CA ALA A 283 -13.76 -17.06 16.08
C ALA A 283 -13.74 -15.96 15.01
N VAL A 284 -12.55 -15.58 14.53
CA VAL A 284 -12.41 -14.65 13.40
C VAL A 284 -13.02 -15.25 12.13
N ILE A 285 -12.69 -16.50 11.82
CA ILE A 285 -13.19 -17.20 10.62
C ILE A 285 -14.71 -17.32 10.64
N GLU A 286 -15.29 -17.84 11.72
CA GLU A 286 -16.75 -18.01 11.87
C GLU A 286 -17.49 -16.68 11.69
N LEU A 287 -16.93 -15.60 12.25
CA LEU A 287 -17.48 -14.26 12.10
C LEU A 287 -17.41 -13.76 10.66
N LEU A 288 -16.27 -13.94 9.99
CA LEU A 288 -16.08 -13.54 8.60
C LEU A 288 -17.03 -14.30 7.67
N GLU A 289 -17.14 -15.63 7.81
CA GLU A 289 -18.06 -16.46 7.04
C GLU A 289 -19.52 -16.03 7.23
N LYS A 290 -19.94 -15.82 8.48
CA LYS A 290 -21.30 -15.33 8.77
C LYS A 290 -21.57 -13.98 8.09
N LYS A 291 -20.60 -13.06 8.11
CA LYS A 291 -20.73 -11.76 7.45
C LYS A 291 -20.77 -11.89 5.92
N LEU A 292 -19.99 -12.80 5.34
CA LEU A 292 -20.00 -13.08 3.91
C LEU A 292 -21.34 -13.66 3.45
N ILE A 293 -21.89 -14.66 4.17
CA ILE A 293 -23.22 -15.23 3.87
C ILE A 293 -24.31 -14.16 3.88
N ILE A 294 -24.30 -13.27 4.89
CA ILE A 294 -25.25 -12.15 4.96
C ILE A 294 -25.06 -11.20 3.78
N ARG A 295 -23.82 -10.93 3.39
CA ARG A 295 -23.48 -10.04 2.28
C ARG A 295 -23.91 -10.62 0.94
N GLU A 296 -23.64 -11.89 0.68
CA GLU A 296 -24.05 -12.59 -0.55
C GLU A 296 -25.57 -12.58 -0.72
N LYS A 297 -26.32 -12.84 0.36
CA LYS A 297 -27.79 -12.76 0.35
C LYS A 297 -28.32 -11.36 0.02
N ARG A 298 -27.59 -10.30 0.38
CA ARG A 298 -28.00 -8.90 0.16
C ARG A 298 -27.53 -8.35 -1.18
N LEU A 299 -26.41 -8.83 -1.69
CA LEU A 299 -25.72 -8.29 -2.86
C LEU A 299 -25.26 -9.45 -3.75
N PRO A 300 -26.11 -9.93 -4.68
CA PRO A 300 -25.78 -11.10 -5.51
C PRO A 300 -24.59 -10.88 -6.47
N GLN A 301 -24.09 -9.64 -6.62
CA GLN A 301 -22.89 -9.32 -7.42
C GLN A 301 -21.73 -8.77 -6.57
N VAL A 302 -21.24 -9.57 -5.62
CA VAL A 302 -20.05 -9.20 -4.83
C VAL A 302 -18.79 -9.27 -5.70
N ARG A 303 -18.19 -8.12 -6.01
CA ARG A 303 -16.91 -8.00 -6.76
C ARG A 303 -15.69 -8.48 -5.98
N ARG A 304 -15.66 -8.20 -4.67
CA ARG A 304 -14.56 -8.60 -3.79
C ARG A 304 -15.14 -9.09 -2.47
N LEU A 305 -14.84 -10.35 -2.13
CA LEU A 305 -15.25 -10.94 -0.86
C LEU A 305 -14.52 -10.20 0.26
N THR A 306 -15.26 -9.30 0.89
CA THR A 306 -14.76 -8.38 1.89
C THR A 306 -15.70 -8.39 3.07
N ALA A 307 -15.12 -8.50 4.25
CA ALA A 307 -15.82 -8.37 5.51
C ALA A 307 -14.96 -7.54 6.46
N SER A 308 -15.60 -6.96 7.45
CA SER A 308 -14.90 -6.17 8.45
C SER A 308 -15.25 -6.64 9.85
N ILE A 309 -14.28 -6.52 10.74
CA ILE A 309 -14.44 -6.73 12.18
C ILE A 309 -14.40 -5.34 12.81
N GLY A 310 -15.46 -4.94 13.50
CA GLY A 310 -15.51 -3.69 14.26
C GLY A 310 -15.55 -3.96 15.77
N LEU A 311 -15.53 -2.90 16.58
CA LEU A 311 -15.52 -3.02 18.05
C LEU A 311 -16.66 -3.87 18.61
N LYS A 312 -17.87 -3.77 18.03
CA LYS A 312 -19.00 -4.60 18.49
C LYS A 312 -18.70 -6.09 18.37
N ASP A 313 -18.05 -6.50 17.29
CA ASP A 313 -17.65 -7.89 17.09
C ASP A 313 -16.54 -8.28 18.07
N VAL A 314 -15.56 -7.38 18.28
CA VAL A 314 -14.48 -7.58 19.25
C VAL A 314 -15.01 -7.77 20.66
N TYR A 315 -15.93 -6.92 21.13
CA TYR A 315 -16.52 -7.05 22.46
C TYR A 315 -17.29 -8.37 22.62
N LYS A 316 -17.93 -8.84 21.55
CA LYS A 316 -18.60 -10.15 21.55
C LYS A 316 -17.57 -11.27 21.73
N MET A 317 -16.50 -11.28 20.93
CA MET A 317 -15.43 -12.28 21.05
C MET A 317 -14.75 -12.24 22.42
N ILE A 318 -14.55 -11.05 23.01
CA ILE A 318 -14.02 -10.94 24.38
C ILE A 318 -14.97 -11.57 25.40
N ALA A 319 -16.28 -11.31 25.30
CA ALA A 319 -17.26 -11.89 26.21
C ALA A 319 -17.34 -13.43 26.10
N GLU A 320 -17.03 -13.96 24.92
CA GLU A 320 -17.00 -15.40 24.64
C GLU A 320 -15.65 -16.06 25.02
N GLY A 321 -14.64 -15.26 25.39
CA GLY A 321 -13.29 -15.74 25.72
C GLY A 321 -12.38 -15.94 24.51
N ASP A 322 -12.84 -15.59 23.31
CA ASP A 322 -12.15 -15.77 22.04
C ASP A 322 -11.21 -14.63 21.68
N ALA A 323 -11.26 -13.50 22.39
CA ALA A 323 -10.37 -12.38 22.17
C ALA A 323 -9.95 -11.73 23.49
N LYS A 324 -8.80 -11.06 23.46
CA LYS A 324 -8.33 -10.24 24.58
C LYS A 324 -7.61 -8.99 24.10
N TRP A 325 -7.78 -7.90 24.84
CA TRP A 325 -6.91 -6.73 24.70
C TRP A 325 -5.51 -7.12 25.15
N ILE A 326 -4.51 -6.70 24.39
CA ILE A 326 -3.11 -6.79 24.80
C ILE A 326 -2.77 -5.46 25.47
N HIS A 327 -2.42 -5.52 26.75
CA HIS A 327 -1.93 -4.36 27.47
C HIS A 327 -0.59 -3.94 26.87
N ARG A 328 -0.42 -2.64 26.61
CA ARG A 328 0.84 -2.12 26.10
C ARG A 328 1.94 -2.40 27.11
N THR A 329 2.94 -3.16 26.70
CA THR A 329 4.27 -3.06 27.28
C THR A 329 4.82 -1.72 26.83
N TYR A 330 4.85 -0.74 27.72
CA TYR A 330 5.64 0.48 27.50
C TYR A 330 7.09 0.03 27.34
N LEU A 331 7.65 0.19 26.15
CA LEU A 331 9.08 0.09 25.86
C LEU A 331 9.51 1.38 25.19
#